data_AF-A0A067EEV3-F1
#
_entry.id   AF-A0A067EEV3-F1
#
_cell.length_a   1.000
_cell.length_b   1.000
_cell.length_c   1.000
_cell.angle_alpha   90.00
_cell.angle_beta   90.00
_cell.angle_gamma   90.00
#
_symmetry.space_group_name_H-M   'P 1'
#
loop_
_entity.id
_entity.type
_entity.pdbx_description
1 polymer ?
#
loop_
_entity_poly.entity_id
_entity_poly.type
_entity_poly.pdbx_seq_one_letter_code
_entity_poly.pdbx_strand_id
1 'polypeptide(L)'
;EYTPRLIKELEGVKVKIAAAGFLHSACIDENGRVYIFGDRAVDKMLFQEGNHARRPSLISKLPYSEEVVCGGYHTCVLTSGGELYTWGSNENGCLGIGSIDVLHSPERVQGPFSESPVDQVSCGWKHTAAISEGKILTWGWGGSHGTFSEDGHSSGGQLGHGNDVDYIHPTIVNFGENVKALQVSCGFNHTGALLEYV
;
A
#
# COMPACT_ATOMS: atom_id res chain seq x y z
N GLU A 1 -3.20 26.29 14.27
CA GLU A 1 -4.55 26.05 13.70
C GLU A 1 -4.84 24.55 13.82
N TYR A 2 -5.96 24.14 14.45
CA TYR A 2 -6.26 22.74 14.78
C TYR A 2 -7.73 22.37 14.47
N THR A 3 -8.26 22.81 13.34
CA THR A 3 -9.65 22.54 12.93
C THR A 3 -9.67 21.83 11.57
N PRO A 4 -10.63 20.93 11.31
CA PRO A 4 -10.85 20.39 9.98
C PRO A 4 -10.99 21.51 8.93
N ARG A 5 -10.43 21.30 7.75
CA ARG A 5 -10.47 22.26 6.63
C ARG A 5 -10.85 21.54 5.35
N LEU A 6 -11.67 22.22 4.56
CA LEU A 6 -11.96 21.79 3.19
C LEU A 6 -10.69 21.93 2.34
N ILE A 7 -10.37 20.89 1.59
CA ILE A 7 -9.36 20.95 0.54
C ILE A 7 -10.04 21.57 -0.69
N LYS A 8 -9.82 22.87 -0.89
CA LYS A 8 -10.52 23.66 -1.93
C LYS A 8 -10.31 23.12 -3.34
N GLU A 9 -9.18 22.49 -3.59
CA GLU A 9 -8.83 21.90 -4.89
C GLU A 9 -9.66 20.65 -5.23
N LEU A 10 -10.30 20.04 -4.23
CA LEU A 10 -11.25 18.93 -4.42
C LEU A 10 -12.70 19.42 -4.36
N GLU A 11 -12.94 20.73 -4.34
CA GLU A 11 -14.31 21.25 -4.37
C GLU A 11 -15.00 20.83 -5.69
N GLY A 12 -16.18 20.23 -5.56
CA GLY A 12 -16.91 19.62 -6.68
C GLY A 12 -16.47 18.21 -7.05
N VAL A 13 -15.37 17.68 -6.48
CA VAL A 13 -14.99 16.27 -6.61
C VAL A 13 -15.70 15.46 -5.53
N LYS A 14 -16.52 14.49 -5.94
CA LYS A 14 -17.21 13.60 -4.99
C LYS A 14 -16.29 12.47 -4.54
N VAL A 15 -15.48 12.73 -3.51
CA VAL A 15 -14.59 11.74 -2.89
C VAL A 15 -15.41 10.65 -2.19
N LYS A 16 -15.11 9.38 -2.47
CA LYS A 16 -15.70 8.20 -1.82
C LYS A 16 -14.77 7.53 -0.82
N ILE A 17 -13.46 7.53 -1.10
CA ILE A 17 -12.45 6.80 -0.32
C ILE A 17 -11.27 7.73 -0.08
N ALA A 18 -10.70 7.67 1.11
CA ALA A 18 -9.49 8.38 1.48
C ALA A 18 -8.54 7.44 2.23
N ALA A 19 -7.25 7.58 1.97
CA ALA A 19 -6.17 6.88 2.65
C ALA A 19 -5.09 7.87 3.07
N ALA A 20 -4.44 7.59 4.19
CA ALA A 20 -3.37 8.41 4.72
C ALA A 20 -2.17 7.52 5.06
N GLY A 21 -1.02 7.86 4.48
CA GLY A 21 0.26 7.30 4.83
C GLY A 21 1.03 8.23 5.76
N PHE A 22 2.34 8.04 5.89
CA PHE A 22 3.12 8.85 6.83
C PHE A 22 3.39 10.27 6.31
N LEU A 23 3.72 10.41 5.02
CA LEU A 23 4.03 11.72 4.40
C LEU A 23 3.13 12.06 3.21
N HIS A 24 2.12 11.24 2.92
CA HIS A 24 1.18 11.46 1.82
C HIS A 24 -0.22 10.99 2.18
N SER A 25 -1.19 11.45 1.41
CA SER A 25 -2.58 11.03 1.45
C SER A 25 -3.06 10.85 0.02
N ALA A 26 -4.02 9.96 -0.16
CA ALA A 26 -4.65 9.72 -1.43
C ALA A 26 -6.16 9.60 -1.26
N CYS A 27 -6.90 9.84 -2.32
CA CYS A 27 -8.34 9.64 -2.32
C CYS A 27 -8.85 9.21 -3.70
N ILE A 28 -10.00 8.53 -3.71
CA ILE A 28 -10.70 8.11 -4.92
C ILE A 28 -12.04 8.83 -4.99
N ASP A 29 -12.39 9.33 -6.18
CA ASP A 29 -13.69 9.94 -6.43
C ASP A 29 -14.75 8.94 -6.94
N GLU A 30 -15.97 9.41 -7.16
CA GLU A 30 -17.07 8.55 -7.62
C GLU A 30 -16.87 7.91 -8.99
N ASN A 31 -15.90 8.40 -9.78
CA ASN A 31 -15.55 7.93 -11.12
C ASN A 31 -14.29 7.04 -11.09
N GLY A 32 -13.83 6.63 -9.90
CA GLY A 32 -12.66 5.76 -9.76
C GLY A 32 -11.33 6.47 -10.02
N ARG A 33 -11.30 7.81 -10.02
CA ARG A 33 -10.08 8.60 -10.26
C ARG A 33 -9.30 8.77 -8.96
N VAL A 34 -7.99 8.49 -9.02
CA VAL A 34 -7.09 8.58 -7.87
C VAL A 34 -6.39 9.94 -7.82
N TYR A 35 -6.49 10.61 -6.68
CA TYR A 35 -5.76 11.84 -6.37
C TYR A 35 -4.77 11.58 -5.25
N ILE A 36 -3.57 12.15 -5.33
CA ILE A 36 -2.52 12.01 -4.31
C ILE A 36 -1.92 13.38 -3.96
N PHE A 37 -1.55 13.56 -2.69
CA PHE A 37 -0.95 14.78 -2.15
C PHE A 37 -0.13 14.51 -0.89
N GLY A 38 0.79 15.41 -0.55
CA GLY A 38 1.80 15.26 0.49
C GLY A 38 3.24 15.25 -0.05
N ASP A 39 4.22 15.23 0.85
CA ASP A 39 5.63 15.56 0.59
C ASP A 39 6.35 14.54 -0.31
N ARG A 40 5.81 13.32 -0.42
CA ARG A 40 6.32 12.24 -1.28
C ARG A 40 5.27 11.67 -2.24
N ALA A 41 4.22 12.45 -2.54
CA ALA A 41 3.06 12.01 -3.32
C ALA A 41 3.38 11.63 -4.77
N VAL A 42 4.26 12.37 -5.44
CA VAL A 42 4.71 12.13 -6.81
C VAL A 42 6.07 12.81 -6.99
N ASP A 43 6.86 12.31 -7.94
CA ASP A 43 8.19 12.81 -8.29
C ASP A 43 8.33 14.34 -8.28
N LYS A 44 9.45 14.84 -7.72
CA LYS A 44 9.86 16.24 -7.90
C LYS A 44 10.25 16.54 -9.35
N MET A 45 10.55 15.54 -10.20
CA MET A 45 10.85 15.76 -11.62
C MET A 45 9.62 15.94 -12.52
N LEU A 46 8.45 15.39 -12.17
CA LEU A 46 7.20 15.66 -12.92
C LEU A 46 6.68 17.08 -12.68
N PHE A 47 7.13 17.73 -11.61
CA PHE A 47 6.79 19.11 -11.27
C PHE A 47 8.05 19.97 -11.35
N GLN A 48 8.23 20.71 -12.45
CA GLN A 48 9.17 21.83 -12.45
C GLN A 48 8.80 22.79 -11.31
N GLU A 49 9.77 23.07 -10.44
CA GLU A 49 9.79 24.06 -9.36
C GLU A 49 8.46 24.45 -8.70
N GLY A 50 8.28 24.00 -7.45
CA GLY A 50 7.42 24.66 -6.46
C GLY A 50 6.31 23.77 -5.90
N ASN A 51 6.27 23.60 -4.57
CA ASN A 51 5.15 23.34 -3.64
C ASN A 51 3.87 22.53 -4.04
N HIS A 52 3.77 21.94 -5.24
CA HIS A 52 2.57 21.30 -5.78
C HIS A 52 2.30 19.93 -5.17
N ALA A 53 3.32 19.28 -4.60
CA ALA A 53 3.16 18.01 -3.88
C ALA A 53 2.12 18.12 -2.76
N ARG A 54 1.96 19.29 -2.11
CA ARG A 54 0.99 19.52 -1.03
C ARG A 54 -0.45 19.74 -1.51
N ARG A 55 -0.71 19.71 -2.82
CA ARG A 55 -2.05 19.87 -3.40
C ARG A 55 -2.46 18.57 -4.11
N PRO A 56 -3.74 18.18 -4.04
CA PRO A 56 -4.24 17.01 -4.74
C PRO A 56 -3.92 17.03 -6.22
N SER A 57 -3.29 15.95 -6.69
CA SER A 57 -2.89 15.77 -8.08
C SER A 57 -3.48 14.46 -8.62
N LEU A 58 -4.09 14.51 -9.80
CA LEU A 58 -4.70 13.35 -10.46
C LEU A 58 -3.62 12.41 -11.00
N ILE A 59 -3.76 11.11 -10.72
CA ILE A 59 -2.95 10.05 -11.31
C ILE A 59 -3.67 9.48 -12.54
N SER A 60 -3.27 9.95 -13.72
CA SER A 60 -3.96 9.63 -14.99
C SER A 60 -3.66 8.24 -15.56
N LYS A 61 -2.63 7.55 -15.06
CA LYS A 61 -2.18 6.25 -15.58
C LYS A 61 -2.91 5.04 -14.98
N LEU A 62 -3.89 5.26 -14.10
CA LEU A 62 -4.63 4.19 -13.42
C LEU A 62 -5.97 3.91 -14.10
N PRO A 63 -6.38 2.63 -14.21
CA PRO A 63 -7.76 2.27 -14.54
C PRO A 63 -8.76 2.73 -13.47
N TYR A 64 -10.04 2.44 -13.69
CA TYR A 64 -11.07 2.65 -12.68
C TYR A 64 -10.70 1.92 -11.38
N SER A 65 -10.50 2.70 -10.33
CA SER A 65 -9.95 2.25 -9.05
C SER A 65 -11.03 2.17 -7.98
N GLU A 66 -11.00 1.10 -7.18
CA GLU A 66 -11.98 0.83 -6.12
C GLU A 66 -11.41 0.94 -4.72
N GLU A 67 -10.09 0.76 -4.56
CA GLU A 67 -9.43 0.92 -3.27
C GLU A 67 -8.12 1.69 -3.44
N VAL A 68 -7.80 2.55 -2.47
CA VAL A 68 -6.48 3.14 -2.32
C VAL A 68 -6.05 2.96 -0.88
N VAL A 69 -4.82 2.51 -0.67
CA VAL A 69 -4.20 2.39 0.63
C VAL A 69 -2.79 2.98 0.59
N CYS A 70 -2.39 3.58 1.70
CA CYS A 70 -1.12 4.28 1.82
C CYS A 70 -0.32 3.64 2.94
N GLY A 71 0.88 3.16 2.63
CA GLY A 71 1.86 2.77 3.64
C GLY A 71 2.64 3.97 4.14
N GLY A 72 3.81 3.72 4.73
CA GLY A 72 4.72 4.78 5.16
C GLY A 72 5.06 5.75 4.03
N TYR A 73 5.60 5.19 2.95
CA TYR A 73 6.13 5.95 1.81
C TYR A 73 5.78 5.32 0.45
N HIS A 74 4.83 4.39 0.42
CA HIS A 74 4.33 3.75 -0.80
C HIS A 74 2.81 3.83 -0.83
N THR A 75 2.26 3.73 -2.03
CA THR A 75 0.81 3.72 -2.28
C THR A 75 0.48 2.45 -3.05
N CYS A 76 -0.64 1.82 -2.69
CA CYS A 76 -1.24 0.74 -3.44
C CYS A 76 -2.65 1.13 -3.86
N VAL A 77 -3.03 0.71 -5.07
CA VAL A 77 -4.37 0.91 -5.63
C VAL A 77 -4.87 -0.41 -6.17
N LEU A 78 -6.11 -0.75 -5.80
CA LEU A 78 -6.83 -1.89 -6.35
C LEU A 78 -7.84 -1.41 -7.39
N THR A 79 -7.77 -1.96 -8.60
CA THR A 79 -8.75 -1.69 -9.66
C THR A 79 -10.00 -2.56 -9.49
N SER A 80 -11.10 -2.17 -10.13
CA SER A 80 -12.32 -2.99 -10.17
C SER A 80 -12.12 -4.36 -10.85
N GLY A 81 -11.02 -4.52 -11.60
CA GLY A 81 -10.62 -5.79 -12.23
C GLY A 81 -9.79 -6.68 -11.31
N GLY A 82 -9.55 -6.28 -10.07
CA GLY A 82 -8.68 -7.01 -9.14
C GLY A 82 -7.19 -6.84 -9.42
N GLU A 83 -6.79 -5.83 -10.20
CA GLU A 83 -5.38 -5.55 -10.47
C GLU A 83 -4.81 -4.65 -9.38
N LEU A 84 -3.64 -5.03 -8.85
CA LEU A 84 -2.92 -4.25 -7.86
C LEU A 84 -1.83 -3.40 -8.53
N TYR A 85 -1.89 -2.09 -8.32
CA TYR A 85 -0.86 -1.14 -8.74
C TYR A 85 -0.14 -0.56 -7.53
N THR A 86 1.18 -0.43 -7.60
CA THR A 86 2.00 0.12 -6.51
C THR A 86 3.01 1.14 -7.01
N TRP A 87 3.36 2.11 -6.16
CA TRP A 87 4.47 3.04 -6.39
C TRP A 87 4.95 3.69 -5.10
N GLY A 88 6.08 4.39 -5.16
CA GLY A 88 6.71 5.09 -4.06
C GLY A 88 8.04 4.44 -3.64
N SER A 89 8.37 4.59 -2.36
CA SER A 89 9.60 4.03 -1.77
C SER A 89 9.57 2.51 -1.78
N ASN A 90 10.72 1.88 -2.03
CA ASN A 90 10.82 0.43 -2.18
C ASN A 90 12.08 -0.20 -1.55
N GLU A 91 12.69 0.45 -0.56
CA GLU A 91 13.97 0.04 0.05
C GLU A 91 14.02 -1.44 0.49
N ASN A 92 12.87 -2.00 0.90
CA ASN A 92 12.73 -3.37 1.37
C ASN A 92 11.81 -4.23 0.47
N GLY A 93 11.51 -3.76 -0.74
CA GLY A 93 10.65 -4.49 -1.67
C GLY A 93 9.14 -4.39 -1.41
N CYS A 94 8.67 -3.40 -0.64
CA CYS A 94 7.23 -3.24 -0.31
C CYS A 94 6.31 -2.96 -1.50
N LEU A 95 6.87 -2.67 -2.69
CA LEU A 95 6.09 -2.57 -3.92
C LEU A 95 5.76 -3.93 -4.53
N GLY A 96 6.50 -5.00 -4.19
CA GLY A 96 6.21 -6.37 -4.65
C GLY A 96 6.56 -6.65 -6.10
N ILE A 97 7.32 -5.76 -6.74
CA ILE A 97 7.67 -5.81 -8.17
C ILE A 97 8.88 -6.69 -8.49
N GLY A 98 9.41 -7.43 -7.50
CA GLY A 98 10.59 -8.27 -7.68
C GLY A 98 11.92 -7.54 -7.72
N SER A 99 11.92 -6.25 -7.42
CA SER A 99 13.12 -5.43 -7.19
C SER A 99 12.90 -4.50 -5.99
N ILE A 100 13.96 -3.77 -5.62
CA ILE A 100 13.94 -2.70 -4.60
C ILE A 100 13.95 -1.30 -5.22
N ASP A 101 13.64 -1.20 -6.52
CA ASP A 101 13.66 0.06 -7.24
C ASP A 101 12.52 0.96 -6.78
N VAL A 102 12.83 2.23 -6.56
CA VAL A 102 11.83 3.26 -6.25
C VAL A 102 11.03 3.54 -7.51
N LEU A 103 9.71 3.47 -7.40
CA LEU A 103 8.82 3.79 -8.51
C LEU A 103 8.15 5.15 -8.30
N HIS A 104 8.19 5.97 -9.35
CA HIS A 104 7.62 7.32 -9.33
C HIS A 104 6.24 7.42 -9.99
N SER A 105 5.79 6.32 -10.60
CA SER A 105 4.46 6.20 -11.18
C SER A 105 3.91 4.81 -10.91
N PRO A 106 2.58 4.63 -10.90
CA PRO A 106 1.97 3.33 -10.65
C PRO A 106 2.46 2.28 -11.63
N GLU A 107 2.82 1.12 -11.09
CA GLU A 107 3.15 -0.08 -11.86
C GLU A 107 2.34 -1.26 -11.34
N ARG A 108 1.91 -2.13 -12.24
CA ARG A 108 1.11 -3.30 -11.89
C ARG A 108 1.99 -4.36 -11.24
N VAL A 109 1.60 -4.84 -10.06
CA VAL A 109 2.25 -5.98 -9.40
C VAL A 109 1.87 -7.26 -10.13
N GLN A 110 2.88 -8.01 -10.57
CA GLN A 110 2.73 -9.27 -11.29
C GLN A 110 2.98 -10.48 -10.37
N GLY A 111 3.10 -11.67 -10.96
CA GLY A 111 3.36 -12.91 -10.26
C GLY A 111 2.04 -13.60 -9.87
N PRO A 112 1.78 -13.86 -8.58
CA PRO A 112 0.54 -14.55 -8.17
C PRO A 112 -0.73 -13.79 -8.59
N PHE A 113 -0.65 -12.46 -8.71
CA PHE A 113 -1.78 -11.61 -9.12
C PHE A 113 -2.01 -11.55 -10.64
N SER A 114 -1.17 -12.21 -11.44
CA SER A 114 -1.40 -12.36 -12.87
C SER A 114 -2.47 -13.42 -13.16
N GLU A 115 -2.61 -14.41 -12.28
CA GLU A 115 -3.52 -15.55 -12.43
C GLU A 115 -4.78 -15.41 -11.58
N SER A 116 -4.67 -14.70 -10.45
CA SER A 116 -5.73 -14.54 -9.46
C SER A 116 -5.93 -13.06 -9.10
N PRO A 117 -7.17 -12.54 -9.10
CA PRO A 117 -7.42 -11.15 -8.73
C PRO A 117 -7.12 -10.91 -7.25
N VAL A 118 -6.76 -9.68 -6.92
CA VAL A 118 -6.63 -9.21 -5.53
C VAL A 118 -8.00 -8.78 -5.03
N ASP A 119 -8.38 -9.27 -3.86
CA ASP A 119 -9.68 -8.99 -3.22
C ASP A 119 -9.58 -7.83 -2.22
N GLN A 120 -8.43 -7.68 -1.57
CA GLN A 120 -8.16 -6.63 -0.59
C GLN A 120 -6.66 -6.36 -0.49
N VAL A 121 -6.28 -5.12 -0.21
CA VAL A 121 -4.89 -4.74 0.09
C VAL A 121 -4.79 -3.92 1.37
N SER A 122 -3.70 -4.08 2.12
CA SER A 122 -3.38 -3.24 3.26
C SER A 122 -1.88 -2.94 3.34
N CYS A 123 -1.53 -1.72 3.73
CA CYS A 123 -0.17 -1.23 3.76
C CYS A 123 0.23 -0.84 5.17
N GLY A 124 1.37 -1.35 5.64
CA GLY A 124 2.00 -0.92 6.88
C GLY A 124 3.07 0.13 6.61
N TRP A 125 4.04 0.25 7.52
CA TRP A 125 5.11 1.24 7.32
C TRP A 125 5.97 0.92 6.08
N LYS A 126 6.54 -0.28 6.04
CA LYS A 126 7.44 -0.77 4.99
C LYS A 126 7.06 -2.17 4.48
N HIS A 127 5.80 -2.57 4.62
CA HIS A 127 5.30 -3.85 4.13
C HIS A 127 3.89 -3.69 3.59
N THR A 128 3.49 -4.67 2.78
CA THR A 128 2.18 -4.75 2.15
C THR A 128 1.64 -6.16 2.36
N ALA A 129 0.34 -6.25 2.59
CA ALA A 129 -0.41 -7.49 2.64
C ALA A 129 -1.58 -7.41 1.66
N ALA A 130 -1.93 -8.53 1.05
CA ALA A 130 -3.08 -8.64 0.17
C ALA A 130 -3.80 -9.97 0.39
N ILE A 131 -5.10 -9.97 0.12
CA ILE A 131 -5.90 -11.17 0.00
C ILE A 131 -6.13 -11.46 -1.48
N SER A 132 -5.92 -12.71 -1.89
CA SER A 132 -6.29 -13.22 -3.21
C SER A 132 -6.77 -14.66 -3.06
N GLU A 133 -7.98 -14.96 -3.52
CA GLU A 133 -8.61 -16.28 -3.42
C GLU A 133 -8.64 -16.82 -1.97
N GLY A 134 -8.86 -15.94 -1.00
CA GLY A 134 -8.87 -16.28 0.41
C GLY A 134 -7.50 -16.62 1.01
N LYS A 135 -6.39 -16.45 0.26
CA LYS A 135 -5.02 -16.57 0.78
C LYS A 135 -4.49 -15.20 1.14
N ILE A 136 -3.63 -15.14 2.16
CA ILE A 136 -2.89 -13.91 2.50
C ILE A 136 -1.51 -13.98 1.86
N LEU A 137 -1.14 -12.92 1.15
CA LEU A 137 0.20 -12.71 0.64
C LEU A 137 0.80 -11.47 1.31
N THR A 138 2.05 -11.56 1.75
CA THR A 138 2.78 -10.46 2.38
C THR A 138 4.14 -10.27 1.74
N TRP A 139 4.60 -9.02 1.70
CA TRP A 139 5.91 -8.66 1.18
C TRP A 139 6.38 -7.30 1.73
N GLY A 140 7.66 -6.98 1.53
CA GLY A 140 8.34 -5.82 2.05
C GLY A 140 9.31 -6.17 3.18
N TRP A 141 9.49 -5.20 4.09
CA TRP A 141 10.35 -5.34 5.25
C TRP A 141 9.80 -6.41 6.20
N GLY A 142 10.65 -7.35 6.60
CA GLY A 142 10.33 -8.46 7.52
C GLY A 142 10.69 -8.21 8.96
N GLY A 143 11.48 -7.18 9.26
CA GLY A 143 11.99 -6.93 10.61
C GLY A 143 13.51 -6.92 10.72
N SER A 144 14.21 -7.40 9.70
CA SER A 144 15.67 -7.47 9.71
C SER A 144 16.29 -6.10 10.03
N HIS A 145 17.29 -6.07 10.90
CA HIS A 145 17.98 -4.86 11.41
C HIS A 145 17.15 -3.92 12.29
N GLY A 146 15.88 -4.26 12.48
CA GLY A 146 14.98 -3.58 13.37
C GLY A 146 14.54 -2.17 12.99
N THR A 147 13.60 -1.62 13.75
CA THR A 147 13.00 -0.29 13.52
C THR A 147 13.74 0.85 14.21
N PHE A 148 14.31 0.57 15.38
CA PHE A 148 15.05 1.52 16.19
C PHE A 148 16.37 0.87 16.61
N SER A 149 17.46 1.65 16.56
CA SER A 149 18.81 1.21 16.93
C SER A 149 19.03 1.13 18.45
N GLU A 150 18.02 1.44 19.25
CA GLU A 150 18.10 1.43 20.71
C GLU A 150 17.20 0.30 21.28
N ASP A 151 17.85 -0.54 22.08
CA ASP A 151 17.32 -1.54 23.02
C ASP A 151 16.40 -2.65 22.49
N GLY A 152 17.04 -3.76 22.07
CA GLY A 152 16.68 -5.15 22.42
C GLY A 152 15.35 -5.75 21.94
N HIS A 153 14.42 -4.93 21.45
CA HIS A 153 13.07 -5.31 21.08
C HIS A 153 12.67 -4.56 19.80
N SER A 154 13.38 -4.82 18.71
CA SER A 154 12.77 -4.47 17.44
C SER A 154 11.62 -5.43 17.14
N SER A 155 10.44 -4.87 16.89
CA SER A 155 9.32 -5.61 16.31
C SER A 155 9.69 -6.06 14.89
N GLY A 156 9.93 -7.36 14.73
CA GLY A 156 10.01 -8.05 13.43
C GLY A 156 8.91 -9.10 13.31
N GLY A 157 8.80 -9.72 12.13
CA GLY A 157 7.82 -10.77 11.86
C GLY A 157 6.46 -10.27 11.37
N GLN A 158 6.33 -9.00 11.00
CA GLN A 158 5.10 -8.41 10.46
C GLN A 158 4.58 -9.10 9.20
N LEU A 159 5.44 -9.83 8.47
CA LEU A 159 5.05 -10.60 7.30
C LEU A 159 4.44 -11.97 7.67
N GLY A 160 4.52 -12.40 8.94
CA GLY A 160 3.86 -13.62 9.38
C GLY A 160 4.50 -14.93 8.87
N HIS A 161 5.68 -14.89 8.27
CA HIS A 161 6.39 -16.08 7.77
C HIS A 161 7.19 -16.84 8.86
N GLY A 162 7.04 -16.47 10.14
CA GLY A 162 7.77 -17.07 11.26
C GLY A 162 9.25 -16.70 11.32
N ASN A 163 9.65 -15.63 10.62
CA ASN A 163 11.01 -15.09 10.57
C ASN A 163 10.95 -13.57 10.34
N ASP A 164 12.11 -12.91 10.30
CA ASP A 164 12.26 -11.46 10.09
C ASP A 164 12.82 -11.08 8.71
N VAL A 165 12.75 -12.01 7.74
CA VAL A 165 13.31 -11.85 6.40
C VAL A 165 12.46 -10.91 5.56
N ASP A 166 13.11 -10.04 4.79
CA ASP A 166 12.46 -9.18 3.81
C ASP A 166 12.09 -9.98 2.56
N TYR A 167 10.89 -9.77 2.02
CA TYR A 167 10.41 -10.44 0.80
C TYR A 167 10.09 -9.39 -0.27
N ILE A 168 10.76 -9.44 -1.42
CA ILE A 168 10.55 -8.47 -2.50
C ILE A 168 9.45 -8.86 -3.50
N HIS A 169 8.86 -10.05 -3.31
CA HIS A 169 7.74 -10.58 -4.08
C HIS A 169 6.59 -10.93 -3.14
N PRO A 170 5.32 -10.79 -3.57
CA PRO A 170 4.18 -11.28 -2.81
C PRO A 170 4.33 -12.75 -2.45
N THR A 171 4.41 -13.05 -1.15
CA THR A 171 4.69 -14.39 -0.64
C THR A 171 3.54 -14.89 0.22
N ILE A 172 3.07 -16.11 -0.02
CA ILE A 172 1.91 -16.68 0.70
C ILE A 172 2.27 -16.91 2.17
N VAL A 173 1.38 -16.46 3.07
CA VAL A 173 1.41 -16.77 4.49
C VAL A 173 0.63 -18.05 4.74
N ASN A 174 1.28 -19.05 5.35
CA ASN A 174 0.64 -20.31 5.70
C ASN A 174 0.04 -20.22 7.11
N PHE A 175 -1.28 -20.31 7.21
CA PHE A 175 -2.02 -20.29 8.49
C PHE A 175 -2.86 -21.55 8.72
N GLY A 176 -2.54 -22.64 8.03
CA GLY A 176 -3.20 -23.95 8.17
C GLY A 176 -4.09 -24.31 6.99
N GLU A 177 -4.69 -25.51 7.05
CA GLU A 177 -5.65 -26.01 6.08
C GLU A 177 -7.09 -25.67 6.48
N ASN A 178 -8.01 -25.64 5.52
CA ASN A 178 -9.44 -25.35 5.73
C ASN A 178 -9.69 -23.99 6.39
N VAL A 179 -8.88 -23.00 6.03
CA VAL A 179 -9.06 -21.62 6.48
C VAL A 179 -8.96 -20.71 5.27
N LYS A 180 -9.79 -19.68 5.23
CA LYS A 180 -9.68 -18.58 4.27
C LYS A 180 -9.63 -17.24 4.98
N ALA A 181 -8.91 -16.29 4.41
CA ALA A 181 -8.87 -14.92 4.88
C ALA A 181 -10.06 -14.13 4.36
N LEU A 182 -10.70 -13.39 5.27
CA LEU A 182 -11.80 -12.49 4.97
C LEU A 182 -11.34 -11.03 4.94
N GLN A 183 -10.42 -10.67 5.85
CA GLN A 183 -9.88 -9.32 5.95
C GLN A 183 -8.42 -9.33 6.36
N VAL A 184 -7.65 -8.35 5.88
CA VAL A 184 -6.27 -8.08 6.29
C VAL A 184 -6.09 -6.61 6.61
N SER A 185 -5.32 -6.32 7.66
CA SER A 185 -4.99 -4.96 8.09
C SER A 185 -3.55 -4.87 8.56
N CYS A 186 -2.83 -3.89 8.04
CA CYS A 186 -1.45 -3.62 8.40
C CYS A 186 -1.36 -2.38 9.28
N GLY A 187 -0.70 -2.50 10.42
CA GLY A 187 -0.27 -1.38 11.24
C GLY A 187 1.17 -0.97 10.90
N PHE A 188 1.79 -0.20 11.80
CA PHE A 188 3.17 0.27 11.57
C PHE A 188 4.15 -0.90 11.36
N ASN A 189 4.20 -1.85 12.30
CA ASN A 189 5.05 -3.06 12.25
C ASN A 189 4.30 -4.35 12.62
N HIS A 190 3.03 -4.47 12.22
CA HIS A 190 2.26 -5.70 12.44
C HIS A 190 1.22 -5.89 11.33
N THR A 191 0.85 -7.14 11.10
CA THR A 191 -0.26 -7.52 10.23
C THR A 191 -1.29 -8.30 11.06
N GLY A 192 -2.55 -7.89 10.97
CA GLY A 192 -3.69 -8.61 11.52
C GLY A 192 -4.58 -9.14 10.40
N ALA A 193 -5.24 -10.27 10.63
CA ALA A 193 -6.19 -10.82 9.68
C ALA A 193 -7.41 -11.43 10.38
N LEU A 194 -8.56 -11.34 9.73
CA LEU A 194 -9.78 -12.07 10.09
C LEU A 194 -9.88 -13.31 9.21
N LEU A 195 -9.97 -14.47 9.84
CA LEU A 195 -9.99 -15.77 9.18
C LEU A 195 -11.31 -16.49 9.44
N GLU A 196 -11.79 -17.23 8.44
CA GLU A 196 -12.93 -18.14 8.55
C GLU A 196 -12.46 -19.58 8.34
N TYR A 197 -12.90 -20.49 9.22
CA TYR A 197 -12.70 -21.92 9.06
C TYR A 197 -13.76 -22.48 8.10
N VAL A 198 -13.33 -23.28 7.13
CA VAL A 198 -14.13 -23.79 6.00
C VAL A 198 -14.43 -25.28 6.18
#